data_AF-A0A970CJ40-F1
#
_entry.id   AF-A0A970CJ40-F1
#
_cell.length_a   1.000
_cell.length_b   1.000
_cell.length_c   1.000
_cell.angle_alpha   90.00
_cell.angle_beta   90.00
_cell.angle_gamma   90.00
#
_symmetry.space_group_name_H-M   'P 1'
#
loop_
_entity.id
_entity.type
_entity.pdbx_description
1 polymer ?
#
loop_
_entity_poly.entity_id
_entity_poly.type
_entity_poly.pdbx_seq_one_letter_code
_entity_poly.pdbx_strand_id
1 'polypeptide(L)'
;IFLPLLKFQLPEVVDMHLPMEGVFHNCVIVSIKKSFPGHAQKIMNSLWGLGQMMFAKFIIVVDDDVEVENVSEVMWKVFNNVDPRRDTMIVEGPLEVLDHSAPRPLFGSKMGFDATRKWQSEGHPREWPKDIVMSPEMQNLVTEKWSKYGLD
;
A
#
# COMPACT_ATOMS: atom_id res chain seq x y z
N ILE A 1 17.57 -1.78 2.66
CA ILE A 1 18.26 -2.41 3.82
C ILE A 1 17.28 -3.05 4.80
N PHE A 2 16.15 -2.42 5.15
CA PHE A 2 15.20 -2.97 6.13
C PHE A 2 14.26 -4.07 5.59
N LEU A 3 13.99 -4.09 4.28
CA LEU A 3 13.05 -5.02 3.66
C LEU A 3 13.38 -6.51 3.91
N PRO A 4 14.63 -7.00 3.83
CA PRO A 4 14.95 -8.40 4.17
C PRO A 4 14.62 -8.78 5.61
N LEU A 5 14.86 -7.89 6.58
CA LEU A 5 14.52 -8.13 7.98
C LEU A 5 13.00 -8.11 8.18
N LEU A 6 12.30 -7.20 7.51
CA LEU A 6 10.84 -7.15 7.52
C LEU A 6 10.24 -8.44 6.97
N LYS A 7 10.74 -8.93 5.82
CA LYS A 7 10.32 -10.19 5.20
C LYS A 7 10.62 -11.42 6.05
N PHE A 8 11.63 -11.36 6.92
CA PHE A 8 11.87 -12.45 7.87
C PHE A 8 10.73 -12.56 8.91
N GLN A 9 10.14 -11.44 9.35
CA GLN A 9 9.05 -11.41 10.31
C GLN A 9 7.66 -11.50 9.65
N LEU A 10 7.54 -10.90 8.47
CA LEU A 10 6.32 -10.77 7.66
C LEU A 10 6.62 -11.30 6.24
N PRO A 11 6.76 -12.62 6.05
CA PRO A 11 7.13 -13.22 4.77
C PRO A 11 6.14 -12.96 3.63
N GLU A 12 4.92 -12.54 3.96
CA GLU A 12 3.91 -12.10 3.01
C GLU A 12 4.21 -10.74 2.37
N VAL A 13 5.08 -9.92 2.97
CA VAL A 13 5.47 -8.63 2.40
C VAL A 13 6.32 -8.86 1.17
N VAL A 14 5.95 -8.24 0.05
CA VAL A 14 6.67 -8.30 -1.22
C VAL A 14 7.57 -7.11 -1.38
N ASP A 15 7.05 -5.91 -1.15
CA ASP A 15 7.84 -4.70 -1.19
C ASP A 15 7.30 -3.61 -0.27
N MET A 16 8.09 -2.58 -0.05
CA MET A 16 7.73 -1.45 0.80
C MET A 16 8.37 -0.16 0.30
N HIS A 17 7.56 0.88 0.16
CA HIS A 17 7.99 2.22 -0.22
C HIS A 17 7.62 3.25 0.86
N LEU A 18 8.54 4.19 1.09
CA LEU A 18 8.38 5.33 1.99
C LEU A 18 8.45 6.61 1.15
N PRO A 19 7.32 7.06 0.57
CA PRO A 19 7.31 8.18 -0.37
C PRO A 19 7.80 9.48 0.26
N MET A 20 8.45 10.33 -0.55
CA MET A 20 8.94 11.63 -0.12
C MET A 20 7.80 12.55 0.32
N GLU A 21 6.65 12.43 -0.34
CA GLU A 21 5.39 13.12 -0.04
C GLU A 21 4.90 12.81 1.39
N GLY A 22 5.24 11.63 1.91
CA GLY A 22 4.99 11.22 3.29
C GLY A 22 6.13 11.58 4.25
N VAL A 23 7.05 12.47 3.87
CA VAL A 23 8.28 12.76 4.65
C VAL A 23 8.99 11.46 5.05
N PHE A 24 9.00 10.50 4.11
CA PHE A 24 9.40 9.11 4.28
C PHE A 24 8.52 8.34 5.27
N HIS A 25 8.85 8.35 6.56
CA HIS A 25 8.30 7.42 7.54
C HIS A 25 6.84 7.70 7.92
N ASN A 26 6.28 8.87 7.57
CA ASN A 26 4.92 9.24 7.95
C ASN A 26 3.86 8.46 7.16
N CYS A 27 4.20 8.03 5.93
CA CYS A 27 3.37 7.18 5.08
C CYS A 27 4.16 5.95 4.65
N VAL A 28 3.64 4.76 4.91
CA VAL A 28 4.22 3.49 4.47
C VAL A 28 3.31 2.87 3.43
N ILE A 29 3.84 2.59 2.24
CA ILE A 29 3.16 1.79 1.23
C ILE A 29 3.78 0.40 1.26
N VAL A 30 2.96 -0.65 1.34
CA VAL A 30 3.42 -2.04 1.42
C VAL A 30 2.60 -2.92 0.51
N SER A 31 3.27 -3.72 -0.32
CA SER A 31 2.62 -4.75 -1.14
C SER A 31 2.72 -6.12 -0.47
N ILE A 32 1.63 -6.90 -0.51
CA ILE A 32 1.57 -8.21 0.14
C ILE A 32 1.01 -9.32 -0.76
N LYS A 33 1.50 -10.54 -0.54
CA LYS A 33 0.86 -11.77 -1.01
C LYS A 33 -0.30 -12.12 -0.09
N LYS A 34 -1.47 -11.57 -0.40
CA LYS A 34 -2.69 -11.79 0.39
C LYS A 34 -3.10 -13.26 0.40
N SER A 35 -3.34 -13.84 1.58
CA SER A 35 -3.63 -15.28 1.74
C SER A 35 -4.87 -15.58 2.58
N PHE A 36 -5.43 -14.59 3.31
CA PHE A 36 -6.66 -14.74 4.09
C PHE A 36 -7.41 -13.40 4.25
N PRO A 37 -8.73 -13.43 4.58
CA PRO A 37 -9.50 -12.24 4.93
C PRO A 37 -8.91 -11.53 6.15
N GLY A 38 -8.73 -10.22 6.08
CA GLY A 38 -8.15 -9.46 7.20
C GLY A 38 -6.61 -9.38 7.19
N HIS A 39 -5.95 -9.90 6.15
CA HIS A 39 -4.48 -9.95 6.09
C HIS A 39 -3.85 -8.55 6.07
N ALA A 40 -4.46 -7.58 5.40
CA ALA A 40 -4.00 -6.20 5.39
C ALA A 40 -4.03 -5.59 6.81
N GLN A 41 -5.07 -5.86 7.59
CA GLN A 41 -5.19 -5.40 8.97
C GLN A 41 -4.10 -6.02 9.85
N LYS A 42 -3.78 -7.31 9.66
CA LYS A 42 -2.63 -7.95 10.33
C LYS A 42 -1.32 -7.22 10.02
N ILE A 43 -1.10 -6.84 8.77
CA ILE A 43 0.10 -6.09 8.35
C ILE A 43 0.15 -4.71 8.98
N MET A 44 -0.94 -3.95 8.93
CA MET A 44 -1.02 -2.61 9.53
C MET A 44 -0.67 -2.65 11.02
N ASN A 45 -1.28 -3.58 11.78
CA ASN A 45 -0.99 -3.73 13.22
C ASN A 45 0.45 -4.20 13.48
N SER A 46 0.98 -5.10 12.64
CA SER A 46 2.36 -5.57 12.77
C SER A 46 3.33 -4.40 12.58
N LEU A 47 3.18 -3.61 11.52
CA LEU A 47 4.03 -2.46 11.24
C LEU A 47 3.98 -1.41 12.36
N TRP A 48 2.79 -1.05 12.85
CA TRP A 48 2.69 -0.14 14.00
C TRP A 48 3.29 -0.70 15.30
N GLY A 49 3.46 -2.01 15.41
CA GLY A 49 4.17 -2.65 16.52
C GLY A 49 5.69 -2.73 16.37
N LEU A 50 6.26 -2.34 15.22
CA LEU A 50 7.66 -2.62 14.88
C LEU A 50 8.57 -1.39 14.97
N GLY A 51 9.26 -1.23 16.10
CA GLY A 51 10.36 -0.27 16.24
C GLY A 51 9.97 1.14 15.76
N GLN A 52 10.72 1.72 14.82
CA GLN A 52 10.44 3.06 14.29
C GLN A 52 9.16 3.15 13.44
N MET A 53 8.63 2.03 12.93
CA MET A 53 7.36 2.01 12.20
C MET A 53 6.16 2.30 13.12
N MET A 54 6.35 2.24 14.45
CA MET A 54 5.38 2.72 15.43
C MET A 54 5.01 4.20 15.23
N PHE A 55 5.82 5.00 14.53
CA PHE A 55 5.56 6.42 14.27
C PHE A 55 4.81 6.68 12.96
N ALA A 56 4.73 5.70 12.05
CA ALA A 56 3.99 5.87 10.80
C ALA A 56 2.53 6.25 11.08
N LYS A 57 2.09 7.38 10.51
CA LYS A 57 0.70 7.84 10.62
C LYS A 57 -0.21 7.16 9.62
N PHE A 58 0.31 6.92 8.42
CA PHE A 58 -0.44 6.33 7.33
C PHE A 58 0.22 5.03 6.89
N ILE A 59 -0.59 3.98 6.70
CA ILE A 59 -0.15 2.73 6.06
C ILE A 59 -1.13 2.42 4.94
N ILE A 60 -0.62 2.16 3.74
CA ILE A 60 -1.40 1.72 2.58
C ILE A 60 -0.93 0.31 2.24
N VAL A 61 -1.84 -0.65 2.28
CA VAL A 61 -1.56 -2.04 1.91
C VAL A 61 -2.16 -2.33 0.54
N VAL A 62 -1.33 -2.78 -0.40
CA VAL A 62 -1.72 -3.17 -1.77
C VAL A 62 -1.37 -4.64 -2.05
N ASP A 63 -1.90 -5.19 -3.14
CA ASP A 63 -1.55 -6.54 -3.60
C ASP A 63 -0.10 -6.62 -4.11
N ASP A 64 0.43 -7.84 -4.27
CA ASP A 64 1.82 -8.10 -4.64
C ASP A 64 2.19 -7.72 -6.08
N ASP A 65 1.20 -7.50 -6.93
CA ASP A 65 1.38 -7.11 -8.33
C ASP A 65 1.38 -5.58 -8.55
N VAL A 66 1.38 -4.79 -7.47
CA VAL A 66 1.42 -3.32 -7.51
C VAL A 66 2.84 -2.81 -7.26
N GLU A 67 3.35 -1.95 -8.13
CA GLU A 67 4.65 -1.28 -7.96
C GLU A 67 4.54 -0.16 -6.92
N VAL A 68 5.13 -0.35 -5.74
CA VAL A 68 4.95 0.55 -4.58
C VAL A 68 5.67 1.88 -4.74
N GLU A 69 6.71 1.95 -5.58
CA GLU A 69 7.40 3.17 -6.00
C GLU A 69 6.55 4.03 -6.94
N ASN A 70 5.62 3.41 -7.68
CA ASN A 70 4.69 4.11 -8.55
C ASN A 70 3.49 4.61 -7.75
N VAL A 71 3.67 5.75 -7.07
CA VAL A 71 2.62 6.35 -6.24
C VAL A 71 1.32 6.61 -7.02
N SER A 72 1.40 6.89 -8.34
CA SER A 72 0.21 7.05 -9.17
C SER A 72 -0.58 5.75 -9.29
N GLU A 73 0.09 4.61 -9.46
CA GLU A 73 -0.55 3.29 -9.49
C GLU A 73 -1.15 2.94 -8.13
N VAL A 74 -0.40 3.17 -7.04
CA VAL A 74 -0.88 2.95 -5.67
C VAL A 74 -2.16 3.75 -5.41
N MET A 75 -2.17 5.04 -5.78
CA MET A 75 -3.36 5.88 -5.59
C MET A 75 -4.52 5.43 -6.47
N TRP A 76 -4.27 4.93 -7.68
CA TRP A 76 -5.30 4.29 -8.50
C TRP A 76 -5.92 3.09 -7.77
N LYS A 77 -5.11 2.23 -7.14
CA LYS A 77 -5.61 1.12 -6.31
C LYS A 77 -6.40 1.62 -5.11
N VAL A 78 -5.92 2.62 -4.38
CA VAL A 78 -6.65 3.22 -3.25
C VAL A 78 -8.03 3.71 -3.68
N PHE A 79 -8.12 4.47 -4.77
CA PHE A 79 -9.40 5.06 -5.19
C PHE A 79 -10.40 4.06 -5.78
N ASN A 80 -9.94 2.89 -6.24
CA ASN A 80 -10.81 1.89 -6.88
C ASN A 80 -11.06 0.64 -6.03
N ASN A 81 -10.20 0.36 -5.05
CA ASN A 81 -10.29 -0.86 -4.23
C ASN A 81 -10.89 -0.62 -2.83
N VAL A 82 -10.90 0.63 -2.35
CA VAL A 82 -11.27 0.97 -0.97
C VAL A 82 -12.73 1.43 -0.88
N ASP A 83 -13.53 0.73 -0.10
CA ASP A 83 -14.71 1.31 0.55
C ASP A 83 -14.28 1.99 1.86
N PRO A 84 -14.45 3.32 2.01
CA PRO A 84 -13.86 4.04 3.14
C PRO A 84 -14.24 3.51 4.52
N ARG A 85 -15.46 2.99 4.69
CA ARG A 85 -15.93 2.49 6.00
C ARG A 85 -15.41 1.08 6.29
N ARG A 86 -15.40 0.21 5.29
CA ARG A 86 -14.99 -1.20 5.42
C ARG A 86 -13.47 -1.35 5.49
N ASP A 87 -12.74 -0.57 4.69
CA ASP A 87 -11.35 -0.84 4.38
C ASP A 87 -10.37 0.15 5.02
N THR A 88 -10.88 1.06 5.87
CA THR A 88 -10.05 1.97 6.67
C THR A 88 -10.00 1.53 8.12
N MET A 89 -8.81 1.49 8.69
CA MET A 89 -8.57 1.26 10.11
C MET A 89 -8.03 2.54 10.74
N ILE A 90 -8.68 3.02 11.80
CA ILE A 90 -8.18 4.14 12.60
C ILE A 90 -7.82 3.61 13.99
N VAL A 91 -6.60 3.88 14.44
CA VAL A 91 -6.12 3.54 15.78
C VAL A 91 -5.46 4.73 16.44
N GLU A 92 -5.33 4.69 17.75
CA GLU A 92 -4.51 5.65 18.49
C GLU A 92 -3.15 5.03 18.85
N GLY A 93 -2.11 5.85 18.90
CA GLY A 93 -0.78 5.38 19.25
C GLY A 93 0.27 6.49 19.28
N PRO A 94 1.54 6.11 19.51
CA PRO A 94 2.64 7.04 19.59
C PRO A 94 2.92 7.69 18.23
N LEU A 95 3.24 8.98 18.25
CA LEU A 95 3.62 9.79 17.09
C LEU A 95 5.01 10.39 17.29
N GLU A 96 5.59 10.88 16.20
CA GLU A 96 6.91 11.52 16.19
C GLU A 96 6.89 12.82 17.04
N VAL A 97 8.01 13.17 17.68
CA VAL A 97 8.09 14.33 18.59
C VAL A 97 7.93 15.68 17.88
N LEU A 98 8.30 15.73 16.60
CA LEU A 98 8.20 16.89 15.71
C LEU A 98 6.91 16.89 14.87
N ASP A 99 6.00 15.95 15.10
CA ASP A 99 4.71 15.93 14.42
C ASP A 99 3.79 17.05 14.91
N HIS A 100 3.87 18.20 14.25
CA HIS A 100 3.04 19.38 14.49
C HIS A 100 1.54 19.16 14.22
N SER A 101 1.15 18.10 13.52
CA SER A 101 -0.24 17.76 13.24
C SER A 101 -0.84 16.78 14.26
N ALA A 102 -0.06 16.35 15.24
CA ALA A 102 -0.55 15.54 16.36
C ALA A 102 -1.44 16.39 17.28
N PRO A 103 -2.56 15.83 17.81
CA PRO A 103 -3.43 16.55 18.73
C PRO A 103 -2.78 16.75 20.11
N ARG A 104 -1.80 15.91 20.47
CA ARG A 104 -1.02 15.98 21.70
C ARG A 104 0.44 15.61 21.36
N PRO A 105 1.44 16.14 22.08
CA PRO A 105 2.81 15.72 21.90
C PRO A 105 2.94 14.19 22.01
N LEU A 106 3.63 13.56 21.05
CA LEU A 106 3.95 12.13 21.02
C LEU A 106 2.76 11.16 20.89
N PHE A 107 1.52 11.63 20.72
CA PHE A 107 0.35 10.74 20.72
C PHE A 107 -0.80 11.29 19.86
N GLY A 108 -1.43 10.39 19.09
CA GLY A 108 -2.60 10.74 18.30
C GLY A 108 -3.11 9.58 17.47
N SER A 109 -3.90 9.90 16.45
CA SER A 109 -4.49 8.91 15.54
C SER A 109 -3.55 8.52 14.42
N LYS A 110 -3.68 7.27 13.99
CA LYS A 110 -3.05 6.67 12.82
C LYS A 110 -4.15 6.07 11.95
N MET A 111 -3.90 6.00 10.65
CA MET A 111 -4.86 5.52 9.68
C MET A 111 -4.20 4.50 8.75
N GLY A 112 -4.89 3.41 8.53
CA GLY A 112 -4.49 2.35 7.64
C GLY A 112 -5.53 2.15 6.55
N PHE A 113 -5.08 1.93 5.32
CA PHE A 113 -5.92 1.66 4.17
C PHE A 113 -5.61 0.25 3.66
N ASP A 114 -6.63 -0.60 3.62
CA ASP A 114 -6.58 -1.85 2.88
C ASP A 114 -7.01 -1.59 1.42
N ALA A 115 -6.04 -1.33 0.55
CA ALA A 115 -6.25 -1.16 -0.89
C ALA A 115 -6.09 -2.47 -1.68
N THR A 116 -6.08 -3.63 -1.01
CA THR A 116 -6.01 -4.93 -1.69
C THR A 116 -7.33 -5.29 -2.37
N ARG A 117 -7.28 -6.18 -3.37
CA ARG A 117 -8.48 -6.78 -3.99
C ARG A 117 -9.35 -7.46 -2.93
N LYS A 118 -10.66 -7.24 -2.98
CA LYS A 118 -11.59 -7.81 -1.98
C LYS A 118 -12.10 -9.17 -2.37
N TRP A 119 -12.25 -10.02 -1.35
CA TRP A 119 -12.78 -11.36 -1.49
C TRP A 119 -14.22 -11.45 -0.99
N GLN A 120 -14.95 -12.48 -1.45
CA GLN A 120 -16.29 -12.75 -0.94
C GLN A 120 -16.32 -12.95 0.58
N SER A 121 -15.28 -13.58 1.12
CA SER A 121 -15.07 -13.80 2.56
C SER A 121 -14.76 -12.53 3.35
N GLU A 122 -14.53 -11.39 2.69
CA GLU A 122 -14.38 -10.06 3.30
C GLU A 122 -15.68 -9.24 3.23
N GLY A 123 -16.80 -9.90 2.89
CA GLY A 123 -18.10 -9.24 2.74
C GLY A 123 -18.26 -8.48 1.42
N HIS A 124 -17.44 -8.79 0.40
CA HIS A 124 -17.58 -8.26 -0.94
C HIS A 124 -18.22 -9.30 -1.89
N PRO A 125 -19.57 -9.33 -2.03
CA PRO A 125 -20.26 -10.42 -2.73
C PRO A 125 -20.09 -10.41 -4.25
N ARG A 126 -19.58 -9.32 -4.84
CA ARG A 126 -19.39 -9.19 -6.29
C ARG A 126 -18.06 -9.81 -6.72
N GLU A 127 -17.98 -10.21 -7.98
CA GLU A 127 -16.70 -10.59 -8.59
C GLU A 127 -15.78 -9.37 -8.65
N TRP A 128 -14.52 -9.55 -8.26
CA TRP A 128 -13.53 -8.49 -8.37
C TRP A 128 -13.06 -8.35 -9.82
N PRO A 129 -13.14 -7.16 -10.43
CA PRO A 129 -12.74 -6.98 -11.82
C PRO A 129 -11.23 -7.17 -11.98
N LYS A 130 -10.82 -7.67 -13.15
CA LYS A 130 -9.41 -7.69 -13.55
C LYS A 130 -8.98 -6.31 -14.04
N ASP A 131 -7.71 -6.00 -13.85
CA ASP A 131 -7.10 -4.82 -14.44
C ASP A 131 -7.10 -4.89 -15.96
N ILE A 132 -7.25 -3.73 -16.60
CA ILE A 132 -7.12 -3.61 -18.06
C ILE A 132 -5.63 -3.56 -18.37
N VAL A 133 -5.14 -4.61 -19.03
CA VAL A 133 -3.74 -4.71 -19.47
C VAL A 133 -3.65 -4.75 -20.98
N MET A 134 -2.64 -4.09 -21.55
CA MET A 134 -2.36 -4.17 -22.98
C MET A 134 -1.88 -5.57 -23.35
N SER A 135 -2.32 -6.12 -24.48
CA SER A 135 -1.87 -7.45 -24.91
C SER A 135 -0.35 -7.45 -25.20
N PRO A 136 0.38 -8.56 -24.94
CA PRO A 136 1.81 -8.64 -25.20
C PRO A 136 2.17 -8.35 -26.66
N GLU A 137 1.34 -8.79 -27.59
CA GLU A 137 1.48 -8.50 -29.03
C GLU A 137 1.48 -6.99 -29.30
N MET A 138 0.53 -6.26 -28.72
CA MET A 138 0.44 -4.81 -28.89
C MET A 138 1.58 -4.07 -28.20
N GLN A 139 1.99 -4.50 -27.00
CA GLN A 139 3.14 -3.94 -26.31
C GLN A 139 4.42 -4.08 -27.15
N ASN A 140 4.67 -5.27 -27.69
CA ASN A 140 5.83 -5.53 -28.54
C ASN A 140 5.79 -4.69 -29.82
N LEU A 141 4.65 -4.65 -30.49
CA LEU A 141 4.47 -3.87 -31.72
C LEU A 141 4.78 -2.37 -31.52
N VAL A 142 4.27 -1.79 -30.43
CA VAL A 142 4.49 -0.38 -30.11
C VAL A 142 5.94 -0.14 -29.71
N THR A 143 6.52 -1.03 -28.90
CA THR A 143 7.91 -0.93 -28.44
C THR A 143 8.90 -0.99 -29.61
N GLU A 144 8.75 -1.95 -30.53
CA GLU A 144 9.62 -2.09 -31.71
C GLU A 144 9.57 -0.88 -32.64
N LYS A 145 8.42 -0.19 -32.68
CA LYS A 145 8.19 0.97 -33.56
C LYS A 145 8.36 2.31 -32.85
N TRP A 146 8.65 2.34 -31.54
CA TRP A 146 8.65 3.57 -30.74
C TRP A 146 9.52 4.68 -31.35
N SER A 147 10.77 4.34 -31.71
CA SER A 147 11.72 5.27 -32.34
C SER A 147 11.28 5.78 -33.72
N LYS A 148 10.37 5.07 -34.39
CA LYS A 148 9.83 5.48 -35.70
C LYS A 148 8.68 6.48 -35.58
N TYR A 149 8.10 6.64 -34.39
CA TYR A 149 6.99 7.57 -34.17
C TYR A 149 7.44 9.01 -34.00
N GLY A 150 8.74 9.26 -33.74
CA GLY A 150 9.26 10.61 -33.53
C GLY A 150 8.68 11.27 -32.29
N LEU A 151 8.34 10.47 -31.27
CA LEU A 151 7.84 10.90 -29.97
C LEU A 151 8.96 10.70 -28.95
N ASP A 152 9.73 11.77 -28.72
CA ASP A 152 10.73 11.89 -27.66
C ASP A 152 10.42 13.14 -26.80
#